data_AF-A0AA88W9A5-F1
#
_entry.id   AF-A0AA88W9A5-F1
#
_cell.length_a   1.000
_cell.length_b   1.000
_cell.length_c   1.000
_cell.angle_alpha   90.00
_cell.angle_beta   90.00
_cell.angle_gamma   90.00
#
_symmetry.space_group_name_H-M   'P 1'
#
loop_
_entity.id
_entity.type
_entity.pdbx_description
1 polymer ?
#
loop_
_entity_poly.entity_id
_entity_poly.type
_entity_poly.pdbx_seq_one_letter_code
_entity_poly.pdbx_strand_id
1 'polypeptide(L)'
;MVSHGLKKKPYTFPGLRKQVLVKNVPLDADESVSESVEHFFLVNHPDHYLTHQVVYNANKLARLVKKKKSKQNWLDYYQLKYSRNQSTRPTMKTGCLGLCGDRVDAIDFQISEIERLSKEIAVERENVTNNPKAIMPAAFVSFRTRWGAAVCAQTQQSRNPAIWLTGWASEPRDVYWENLAIPYVSVSIRRLIIAVAFFFLTLFFMIPIAFVQSLANIEGIEKEARFLKALIKIPFIKSFIQGFLPGIALKIFLWFLTTILMMMSKFEGFLSISALERRSASRYYLFNVVNVFLGSIIAGSAFEQLKAFVNQSANEIPKTIGVAIPMKATFFITYIVVDGWAGVAGEILRLKPLIIYHLKNFFLVKTEKDREEAMDPGSLGFDTSEPQLQLYFLIGLVYAVVTPLLLPFILIFFCLAYVTYRHQIINVYNQEYESAAAYWPDVHGRIIGALVISQLLLMGLISTKLAAQSTPFLIALPVLTIWFHRLCKGRYEPAFTKYPLEEAMIKDRLERAREPNLNVRGYLQNAYIHPNFKDDDDDNEGEEPNEKWEKETVLVPSKRQSRRDTPVPSKISGGSSPSLP
;
A
#
# COMPACT_ATOMS: atom_id res chain seq x y z
N MET A 1 -3.64 -13.62 -37.02
CA MET A 1 -2.26 -13.07 -37.05
C MET A 1 -2.35 -11.56 -37.17
N VAL A 2 -2.47 -10.85 -36.05
CA VAL A 2 -2.27 -9.41 -36.00
C VAL A 2 -1.17 -9.22 -34.98
N SER A 3 0.02 -8.92 -35.49
CA SER A 3 1.19 -8.53 -34.73
C SER A 3 0.84 -7.24 -33.99
N HIS A 4 0.31 -7.36 -32.77
CA HIS A 4 0.28 -6.24 -31.86
C HIS A 4 1.72 -5.84 -31.63
N GLY A 5 2.08 -4.67 -32.17
CA GLY A 5 3.27 -3.95 -31.79
C GLY A 5 3.20 -3.77 -30.28
N LEU A 6 3.87 -4.67 -29.57
CA LEU A 6 4.45 -4.38 -28.27
C LEU A 6 5.26 -3.11 -28.51
N LYS A 7 4.67 -1.94 -28.23
CA LYS A 7 5.45 -0.76 -27.89
C LYS A 7 6.43 -1.31 -26.87
N LYS A 8 7.69 -1.47 -27.28
CA LYS A 8 8.79 -1.69 -26.36
C LYS A 8 8.68 -0.51 -25.43
N LYS A 9 8.05 -0.71 -24.27
CA LYS A 9 8.15 0.23 -23.17
C LYS A 9 9.66 0.49 -23.08
N PRO A 10 10.12 1.75 -23.12
CA PRO A 10 11.54 2.03 -23.00
C PRO A 10 12.01 1.19 -21.83
N TYR A 11 13.04 0.38 -22.05
CA TYR A 11 13.61 -0.44 -21.00
C TYR A 11 13.84 0.50 -19.82
N THR A 12 12.94 0.47 -18.85
CA THR A 12 13.14 1.13 -17.57
C THR A 12 14.26 0.31 -17.01
N PHE A 13 15.49 0.77 -17.22
CA PHE A 13 16.65 0.21 -16.54
C PHE A 13 16.24 0.10 -15.07
N PRO A 14 16.14 -1.11 -14.52
CA PRO A 14 15.82 -1.28 -13.13
C PRO A 14 17.05 -0.81 -12.36
N GLY A 15 17.15 0.49 -12.11
CA GLY A 15 18.22 1.02 -11.29
C GLY A 15 18.91 2.25 -11.81
N LEU A 16 18.31 3.41 -11.58
CA LEU A 16 19.07 4.46 -10.92
C LEU A 16 18.53 4.59 -9.50
N ARG A 17 18.98 3.71 -8.58
CA ARG A 17 18.94 3.95 -7.12
C ARG A 17 19.92 5.09 -6.79
N LYS A 18 19.71 6.24 -7.40
CA LYS A 18 20.53 7.45 -7.26
C LYS A 18 19.73 8.60 -6.65
N GLN A 19 18.46 8.39 -6.31
CA GLN A 19 17.63 9.39 -5.65
C GLN A 19 17.28 9.02 -4.21
N VAL A 20 17.26 10.04 -3.38
CA VAL A 20 16.90 10.00 -1.97
C VAL A 20 15.78 11.00 -1.73
N LEU A 21 14.73 10.57 -1.03
CA LEU A 21 13.70 11.48 -0.56
C LEU A 21 14.15 12.08 0.77
N VAL A 22 14.25 13.40 0.80
CA VAL A 22 14.59 14.19 1.98
C VAL A 22 13.31 14.83 2.52
N LYS A 23 13.08 14.71 3.83
CA LYS A 23 11.89 15.23 4.50
C LYS A 23 12.26 16.06 5.72
N ASN A 24 11.33 16.95 6.09
CA ASN A 24 11.45 17.83 7.23
C ASN A 24 12.72 18.69 7.15
N VAL A 25 12.91 19.32 5.99
CA VAL A 25 13.91 20.36 5.79
C VAL A 25 13.55 21.52 6.74
N PRO A 26 14.50 22.02 7.56
CA PRO A 26 14.22 23.14 8.44
C PRO A 26 13.81 24.36 7.61
N LEU A 27 12.75 25.03 8.03
CA LEU A 27 12.33 26.29 7.43
C LEU A 27 13.29 27.38 7.92
N ASP A 28 13.91 28.09 6.99
CA ASP A 28 14.74 29.26 7.27
C ASP A 28 14.02 30.55 6.84
N ALA A 29 14.31 31.67 7.49
CA ALA A 29 13.67 32.94 7.17
C ALA A 29 14.27 33.61 5.91
N ASP A 30 15.55 33.32 5.64
CA ASP A 30 16.35 34.00 4.62
C ASP A 30 16.54 33.15 3.34
N GLU A 31 16.29 31.84 3.42
CA GLU A 31 16.51 30.87 2.33
C GLU A 31 15.23 30.08 2.01
N SER A 32 15.00 29.85 0.73
CA SER A 32 13.97 28.92 0.27
C SER A 32 14.37 27.47 0.55
N VAL A 33 13.39 26.55 0.56
CA VAL A 33 13.65 25.11 0.73
C VAL A 33 14.63 24.59 -0.33
N SER A 34 14.56 25.12 -1.56
CA SER A 34 15.46 24.75 -2.66
C SER A 34 16.91 25.16 -2.36
N GLU A 35 17.12 26.42 -1.98
CA GLU A 35 18.45 26.96 -1.62
C GLU A 35 19.04 26.22 -0.41
N SER A 36 18.24 25.97 0.62
CA SER A 36 18.70 25.24 1.80
C SER A 36 19.09 23.80 1.49
N VAL A 37 18.34 23.10 0.61
CA VAL A 37 18.69 21.73 0.16
C VAL A 37 19.99 21.79 -0.65
N GLU A 38 20.10 22.69 -1.61
CA GLU A 38 21.30 22.85 -2.42
C GLU A 38 22.54 23.12 -1.57
N HIS A 39 22.48 24.12 -0.69
CA HIS A 39 23.57 24.45 0.22
C HIS A 39 23.94 23.28 1.13
N PHE A 40 22.95 22.60 1.72
CA PHE A 40 23.19 21.45 2.59
C PHE A 40 23.93 20.32 1.87
N PHE A 41 23.50 19.95 0.66
CA PHE A 41 24.09 18.83 -0.07
C PHE A 41 25.40 19.18 -0.79
N LEU A 42 25.60 20.43 -1.21
CA LEU A 42 26.90 20.88 -1.71
C LEU A 42 27.98 20.86 -0.62
N VAL A 43 27.63 21.22 0.62
CA VAL A 43 28.59 21.22 1.73
C VAL A 43 28.87 19.82 2.26
N ASN A 44 27.83 19.00 2.45
CA ASN A 44 27.97 17.69 3.09
C ASN A 44 28.24 16.54 2.10
N HIS A 45 27.91 16.71 0.81
CA HIS A 45 28.07 15.69 -0.24
C HIS A 45 28.64 16.29 -1.57
N PRO A 46 29.75 17.05 -1.53
CA PRO A 46 30.23 17.91 -2.63
C PRO A 46 30.44 17.17 -3.96
N ASP A 47 31.03 15.97 -3.94
CA ASP A 47 31.39 15.22 -5.17
C ASP A 47 30.28 14.31 -5.69
N HIS A 48 29.20 14.15 -4.92
CA HIS A 48 28.15 13.19 -5.20
C HIS A 48 26.82 13.86 -5.51
N TYR A 49 26.57 15.05 -4.97
CA TYR A 49 25.38 15.82 -5.29
C TYR A 49 25.31 16.14 -6.80
N LEU A 50 24.11 16.02 -7.37
CA LEU A 50 23.85 16.27 -8.78
C LEU A 50 22.78 17.35 -8.99
N THR A 51 21.59 17.11 -8.47
CA THR A 51 20.44 18.02 -8.59
C THR A 51 19.39 17.66 -7.55
N HIS A 52 18.40 18.52 -7.35
CA HIS A 52 17.26 18.23 -6.50
C HIS A 52 15.96 18.74 -7.15
N GLN A 53 14.85 18.10 -6.79
CA GLN A 53 13.51 18.51 -7.16
C GLN A 53 12.68 18.71 -5.89
N VAL A 54 12.22 19.94 -5.68
CA VAL A 54 11.38 20.27 -4.51
C VAL A 54 9.97 19.74 -4.70
N VAL A 55 9.34 19.34 -3.60
CA VAL A 55 7.97 18.84 -3.56
C VAL A 55 6.99 20.00 -3.39
N TYR A 56 5.97 20.04 -4.25
CA TYR A 56 4.89 21.03 -4.19
C TYR A 56 3.58 20.39 -3.75
N ASN A 57 2.76 21.14 -3.01
CA ASN A 57 1.39 20.77 -2.68
C ASN A 57 0.46 21.01 -3.88
N ALA A 58 0.47 20.07 -4.82
CA ALA A 58 -0.33 20.12 -6.04
C ALA A 58 -1.69 19.40 -5.91
N ASN A 59 -2.20 19.18 -4.69
CA ASN A 59 -3.42 18.39 -4.47
C ASN A 59 -4.68 19.01 -5.11
N LYS A 60 -4.82 20.34 -5.05
CA LYS A 60 -5.94 21.04 -5.69
C LYS A 60 -5.80 20.99 -7.21
N LEU A 61 -4.60 21.25 -7.73
CA LEU A 61 -4.26 21.13 -9.14
C LEU A 61 -4.59 19.72 -9.68
N ALA A 62 -4.20 18.66 -8.98
CA ALA A 62 -4.49 17.27 -9.36
C ALA A 62 -5.98 16.99 -9.47
N ARG A 63 -6.80 17.53 -8.55
CA ARG A 63 -8.26 17.40 -8.64
C ARG A 63 -8.83 18.14 -9.85
N LEU A 64 -8.30 19.32 -10.19
CA LEU A 64 -8.74 20.09 -11.36
C LEU A 64 -8.36 19.40 -12.67
N VAL A 65 -7.11 18.92 -12.79
CA VAL A 65 -6.64 18.16 -13.96
C VAL A 65 -7.47 16.88 -14.15
N LYS A 66 -7.74 16.14 -13.08
CA LYS A 66 -8.61 14.95 -13.13
C LYS A 66 -10.05 15.29 -13.60
N LYS A 67 -10.61 16.42 -13.14
CA LYS A 67 -11.91 16.91 -13.61
C LYS A 67 -11.87 17.30 -15.09
N LYS A 68 -10.83 18.01 -15.55
CA LYS A 68 -10.63 18.37 -16.96
C LYS A 68 -10.55 17.13 -17.85
N LYS A 69 -9.75 16.12 -17.48
CA LYS A 69 -9.68 14.85 -18.23
C LYS A 69 -11.06 14.18 -18.33
N SER A 70 -11.82 14.14 -17.23
CA SER A 70 -13.19 13.61 -17.28
C SER A 70 -14.12 14.40 -18.23
N LYS A 71 -13.98 15.72 -18.29
CA LYS A 71 -14.77 16.57 -19.20
C LYS A 71 -14.35 16.41 -20.66
N GLN A 72 -13.05 16.26 -20.93
CA GLN A 72 -12.52 15.93 -22.26
C GLN A 72 -13.13 14.63 -22.79
N ASN A 73 -13.17 13.57 -21.98
CA ASN A 73 -13.78 12.29 -22.39
C ASN A 73 -15.28 12.45 -22.74
N TRP A 74 -16.00 13.34 -22.05
CA TRP A 74 -17.39 13.68 -22.40
C TRP A 74 -17.49 14.48 -23.70
N LEU A 75 -16.55 15.40 -23.97
CA LEU A 75 -16.51 16.13 -25.24
C LEU A 75 -16.30 15.17 -26.42
N ASP A 76 -15.29 14.31 -26.32
CA ASP A 76 -14.96 13.33 -27.37
C ASP A 76 -16.16 12.41 -27.65
N TYR A 77 -16.91 12.02 -26.61
CA TYR A 77 -18.16 11.27 -26.76
C TYR A 77 -19.21 11.99 -27.60
N TYR A 78 -19.50 13.24 -27.25
CA TYR A 78 -20.55 13.99 -27.91
C TYR A 78 -20.17 14.32 -29.36
N GLN A 79 -18.89 14.58 -29.61
CA GLN A 79 -18.34 14.74 -30.96
C GLN A 79 -18.51 13.44 -31.78
N LEU A 80 -18.12 12.29 -31.25
CA LEU A 80 -18.32 10.99 -31.93
C LEU A 80 -19.80 10.69 -32.18
N LYS A 81 -20.68 11.03 -31.23
CA LYS A 81 -22.13 10.87 -31.39
C LYS A 81 -22.68 11.75 -32.52
N TYR A 82 -22.19 12.99 -32.63
CA TYR A 82 -22.56 13.91 -33.71
C TYR A 82 -21.98 13.47 -35.06
N SER A 83 -20.73 13.01 -35.12
CA SER A 83 -20.12 12.47 -36.35
C SER A 83 -20.89 11.27 -36.90
N ARG A 84 -21.44 10.41 -36.04
CA ARG A 84 -22.28 9.27 -36.45
C ARG A 84 -23.67 9.68 -36.94
N ASN A 85 -24.21 10.79 -36.43
CA ASN A 85 -25.51 11.30 -36.83
C ASN A 85 -25.50 12.83 -36.93
N GLN A 86 -25.11 13.35 -38.10
CA GLN A 86 -24.96 14.78 -38.34
C GLN A 86 -26.29 15.56 -38.34
N SER A 87 -27.43 14.85 -38.40
CA SER A 87 -28.76 15.47 -38.48
C SER A 87 -29.20 16.17 -37.20
N THR A 88 -28.66 15.78 -36.03
CA THR A 88 -29.07 16.33 -34.73
C THR A 88 -27.88 16.56 -33.81
N ARG A 89 -27.72 17.80 -33.32
CA ARG A 89 -26.71 18.10 -32.30
C ARG A 89 -27.12 17.52 -30.93
N PRO A 90 -26.20 16.85 -30.21
CA PRO A 90 -26.52 16.26 -28.93
C PRO A 90 -26.76 17.34 -27.87
N THR A 91 -27.86 17.22 -27.13
CA THR A 91 -28.20 18.12 -26.01
C THR A 91 -28.01 17.43 -24.67
N MET A 92 -27.69 18.22 -23.64
CA MET A 92 -27.49 17.81 -22.25
C MET A 92 -28.29 18.72 -21.33
N LYS A 93 -28.69 18.23 -20.15
CA LYS A 93 -29.17 19.08 -19.05
C LYS A 93 -28.05 19.40 -18.07
N THR A 94 -28.05 20.62 -17.54
CA THR A 94 -26.96 21.14 -16.68
C THR A 94 -26.95 20.60 -15.24
N GLY A 95 -28.06 20.07 -14.72
CA GLY A 95 -28.20 19.67 -13.33
C GLY A 95 -27.77 18.22 -13.00
N CYS A 96 -28.03 17.83 -11.75
CA CYS A 96 -27.57 16.55 -11.17
C CYS A 96 -28.02 15.35 -12.01
N LEU A 97 -27.08 14.48 -12.39
CA LEU A 97 -27.30 13.24 -13.14
C LEU A 97 -28.07 13.42 -14.47
N GLY A 98 -28.11 14.63 -15.01
CA GLY A 98 -28.84 14.95 -16.26
C GLY A 98 -30.36 15.01 -16.10
N LEU A 99 -30.89 15.10 -14.87
CA LEU A 99 -32.33 15.06 -14.59
C LEU A 99 -32.97 16.47 -14.54
N CYS A 100 -32.25 17.45 -13.97
CA CYS A 100 -32.72 18.82 -13.76
C CYS A 100 -31.89 19.85 -14.55
N GLY A 101 -32.41 21.06 -14.76
CA GLY A 101 -31.71 22.16 -15.42
C GLY A 101 -32.05 22.34 -16.91
N ASP A 102 -31.54 23.43 -17.48
CA ASP A 102 -31.80 23.84 -18.86
C ASP A 102 -31.15 22.90 -19.88
N ARG A 103 -31.82 22.73 -21.03
CA ARG A 103 -31.28 21.97 -22.16
C ARG A 103 -30.30 22.85 -22.93
N VAL A 104 -29.04 22.45 -22.94
CA VAL A 104 -27.95 23.14 -23.65
C VAL A 104 -27.32 22.21 -24.68
N ASP A 105 -26.66 22.79 -25.69
CA ASP A 105 -25.80 22.03 -26.59
C ASP A 105 -24.67 21.39 -25.78
N ALA A 106 -24.55 20.06 -25.86
CA ALA A 106 -23.61 19.32 -25.03
C ALA A 106 -22.16 19.57 -25.45
N ILE A 107 -21.88 19.80 -26.73
CA ILE A 107 -20.54 20.02 -27.26
C ILE A 107 -20.06 21.39 -26.81
N ASP A 108 -20.83 22.44 -27.09
CA ASP A 108 -20.45 23.81 -26.77
C ASP A 108 -20.35 24.02 -25.24
N PHE A 109 -21.22 23.35 -24.46
CA PHE A 109 -21.12 23.34 -23.00
C PHE A 109 -19.84 22.64 -22.49
N GLN A 110 -19.46 21.47 -23.02
CA GLN A 110 -18.20 20.84 -22.58
C GLN A 110 -16.98 21.67 -23.00
N ILE A 111 -16.98 22.28 -24.19
CA ILE A 111 -15.88 23.16 -24.65
C ILE A 111 -15.70 24.34 -23.69
N SER A 112 -16.78 25.05 -23.36
CA SER A 112 -16.73 26.18 -22.42
C SER A 112 -16.28 25.76 -21.02
N GLU A 113 -16.73 24.60 -20.51
CA GLU A 113 -16.27 24.06 -19.22
C GLU A 113 -14.80 23.65 -19.23
N ILE A 114 -14.31 23.07 -20.34
CA ILE A 114 -12.88 22.74 -20.51
C ILE A 114 -12.04 24.00 -20.56
N GLU A 115 -12.51 25.06 -21.25
CA GLU A 115 -11.83 26.35 -21.29
C GLU A 115 -11.78 26.99 -19.90
N ARG A 116 -12.91 27.00 -19.16
CA ARG A 116 -12.98 27.46 -17.77
C ARG A 116 -12.01 26.70 -16.88
N LEU A 117 -12.02 25.38 -16.93
CA LEU A 117 -11.11 24.53 -16.16
C LEU A 117 -9.65 24.74 -16.57
N SER A 118 -9.36 24.98 -17.85
CA SER A 118 -7.99 25.25 -18.32
C SER A 118 -7.48 26.59 -17.78
N LYS A 119 -8.32 27.62 -17.75
CA LYS A 119 -8.01 28.91 -17.09
C LYS A 119 -7.77 28.72 -15.58
N GLU A 120 -8.64 27.99 -14.89
CA GLU A 120 -8.48 27.68 -13.46
C GLU A 120 -7.19 26.87 -13.18
N ILE A 121 -6.84 25.92 -14.06
CA ILE A 121 -5.61 25.12 -13.95
C ILE A 121 -4.37 25.99 -14.15
N ALA A 122 -4.37 26.90 -15.14
CA ALA A 122 -3.24 27.81 -15.38
C ALA A 122 -2.99 28.72 -14.17
N VAL A 123 -4.06 29.32 -13.62
CA VAL A 123 -3.98 30.16 -12.41
C VAL A 123 -3.51 29.34 -11.20
N GLU A 124 -4.05 28.14 -11.00
CA GLU A 124 -3.63 27.29 -9.87
C GLU A 124 -2.18 26.80 -10.03
N ARG A 125 -1.73 26.52 -11.26
CA ARG A 125 -0.34 26.14 -11.54
C ARG A 125 0.61 27.28 -11.19
N GLU A 126 0.32 28.49 -11.63
CA GLU A 126 1.09 29.69 -11.27
C GLU A 126 1.10 29.91 -9.76
N ASN A 127 -0.06 29.76 -9.11
CA ASN A 127 -0.15 29.85 -7.65
C ASN A 127 0.72 28.80 -6.94
N VAL A 128 0.74 27.54 -7.40
CA VAL A 128 1.53 26.49 -6.75
C VAL A 128 3.03 26.72 -6.93
N THR A 129 3.47 27.21 -8.09
CA THR A 129 4.88 27.49 -8.37
C THR A 129 5.38 28.73 -7.63
N ASN A 130 4.57 29.80 -7.59
CA ASN A 130 5.00 31.10 -7.04
C ASN A 130 4.72 31.24 -5.53
N ASN A 131 3.80 30.44 -4.96
CA ASN A 131 3.46 30.55 -3.55
C ASN A 131 4.43 29.75 -2.67
N PRO A 132 5.23 30.39 -1.81
CA PRO A 132 6.15 29.69 -0.91
C PRO A 132 5.43 28.76 0.07
N LYS A 133 4.15 29.00 0.38
CA LYS A 133 3.36 28.11 1.26
C LYS A 133 2.97 26.79 0.58
N ALA A 134 3.00 26.73 -0.75
CA ALA A 134 2.74 25.51 -1.49
C ALA A 134 3.98 24.61 -1.56
N ILE A 135 5.16 25.15 -1.27
CA ILE A 135 6.42 24.41 -1.21
C ILE A 135 6.45 23.61 0.11
N MET A 136 6.55 22.30 -0.02
CA MET A 136 6.68 21.42 1.14
C MET A 136 8.16 21.39 1.59
N PRO A 137 8.45 21.22 2.90
CA PRO A 137 9.81 21.01 3.41
C PRO A 137 10.29 19.58 3.10
N ALA A 138 10.25 19.20 1.83
CA ALA A 138 10.65 17.92 1.29
C ALA A 138 11.17 18.07 -0.15
N ALA A 139 12.16 17.26 -0.52
CA ALA A 139 12.77 17.27 -1.84
C ALA A 139 13.27 15.89 -2.23
N PHE A 140 13.25 15.59 -3.53
CA PHE A 140 13.96 14.47 -4.12
C PHE A 140 15.37 14.92 -4.49
N VAL A 141 16.38 14.36 -3.86
CA VAL A 141 17.79 14.70 -4.11
C VAL A 141 18.41 13.58 -4.93
N SER A 142 19.03 13.97 -6.06
CA SER A 142 19.69 13.07 -6.99
C SER A 142 21.20 13.14 -6.82
N PHE A 143 21.84 11.97 -6.91
CA PHE A 143 23.28 11.79 -6.79
C PHE A 143 23.89 11.29 -8.10
N ARG A 144 25.17 11.58 -8.33
CA ARG A 144 25.94 11.10 -9.50
C ARG A 144 26.11 9.58 -9.48
N THR A 145 26.27 9.01 -8.29
CA THR A 145 26.58 7.59 -8.04
C THR A 145 25.50 6.94 -7.18
N ARG A 146 25.25 5.63 -7.37
CA ARG A 146 24.40 4.84 -6.47
C ARG A 146 25.05 4.74 -5.09
N TRP A 147 26.38 4.72 -5.04
CA TRP A 147 27.12 4.76 -3.78
C TRP A 147 26.78 5.99 -2.94
N GLY A 148 26.80 7.20 -3.54
CA GLY A 148 26.48 8.45 -2.83
C GLY A 148 25.05 8.46 -2.28
N ALA A 149 24.09 8.02 -3.10
CA ALA A 149 22.71 7.87 -2.65
C ALA A 149 22.56 6.84 -1.52
N ALA A 150 23.29 5.72 -1.59
CA ALA A 150 23.27 4.69 -0.56
C ALA A 150 23.82 5.16 0.79
N VAL A 151 24.88 5.98 0.76
CA VAL A 151 25.42 6.63 1.95
C VAL A 151 24.39 7.61 2.52
N CYS A 152 23.85 8.50 1.69
CA CYS A 152 22.86 9.50 2.13
C CYS A 152 21.58 8.87 2.72
N ALA A 153 21.04 7.82 2.10
CA ALA A 153 19.79 7.19 2.53
C ALA A 153 19.91 6.37 3.81
N GLN A 154 21.13 5.97 4.21
CA GLN A 154 21.38 5.07 5.34
C GLN A 154 22.06 5.75 6.53
N THR A 155 22.46 7.02 6.40
CA THR A 155 23.18 7.77 7.44
C THR A 155 22.30 8.89 8.02
N GLN A 156 22.52 9.18 9.30
CA GLN A 156 21.91 10.32 9.97
C GLN A 156 22.60 11.60 9.49
N GLN A 157 21.83 12.55 8.93
CA GLN A 157 22.39 13.74 8.30
C GLN A 157 22.67 14.90 9.28
N SER A 158 21.90 15.02 10.34
CA SER A 158 21.99 16.15 11.29
C SER A 158 21.98 15.68 12.75
N ARG A 159 22.44 16.55 13.67
CA ARG A 159 22.42 16.31 15.12
C ARG A 159 21.01 16.01 15.65
N ASN A 160 20.00 16.67 15.11
CA ASN A 160 18.61 16.41 15.47
C ASN A 160 18.05 15.29 14.57
N PRO A 161 17.60 14.15 15.14
CA PRO A 161 17.10 13.01 14.36
C PRO A 161 15.76 13.26 13.68
N ALA A 162 15.07 14.37 13.98
CA ALA A 162 13.78 14.69 13.38
C ALA A 162 13.87 15.54 12.10
N ILE A 163 15.03 16.13 11.79
CA ILE A 163 15.24 17.02 10.62
C ILE A 163 16.16 16.34 9.61
N TRP A 164 16.09 16.78 8.35
CA TRP A 164 16.89 16.20 7.26
C TRP A 164 16.74 14.68 7.18
N LEU A 165 15.50 14.21 7.30
CA LEU A 165 15.17 12.79 7.27
C LEU A 165 15.35 12.26 5.86
N THR A 166 16.38 11.45 5.66
CA THR A 166 16.67 10.80 4.39
C THR A 166 16.10 9.40 4.35
N GLY A 167 15.60 9.00 3.17
CA GLY A 167 15.21 7.63 2.89
C GLY A 167 15.23 7.39 1.39
N TRP A 168 15.29 6.12 0.99
CA TRP A 168 15.23 5.77 -0.43
C TRP A 168 13.98 6.37 -1.08
N ALA A 169 14.17 7.08 -2.20
CA ALA A 169 13.05 7.49 -3.01
C ALA A 169 12.44 6.24 -3.67
N SER A 170 11.12 6.06 -3.53
CA SER A 170 10.38 5.09 -4.35
C SER A 170 10.49 5.46 -5.82
N GLU A 171 10.35 4.49 -6.71
CA GLU A 171 10.28 4.74 -8.16
C GLU A 171 9.17 5.77 -8.48
N PRO A 172 9.31 6.67 -9.47
CA PRO A 172 8.32 7.72 -9.73
C PRO A 172 6.87 7.24 -9.88
N ARG A 173 6.65 6.03 -10.43
CA ARG A 173 5.33 5.38 -10.53
C ARG A 173 4.79 4.82 -9.21
N ASP A 174 5.68 4.48 -8.27
CA ASP A 174 5.35 3.99 -6.93
C ASP A 174 5.09 5.15 -5.94
N VAL A 175 5.49 6.39 -6.26
CA VAL A 175 5.26 7.55 -5.40
C VAL A 175 3.76 7.87 -5.30
N TYR A 176 3.24 7.89 -4.08
CA TYR A 176 1.87 8.35 -3.79
C TYR A 176 1.87 9.85 -3.48
N TRP A 177 1.74 10.65 -4.53
CA TRP A 177 1.92 12.11 -4.51
C TRP A 177 1.03 12.85 -3.51
N GLU A 178 -0.22 12.42 -3.31
CA GLU A 178 -1.17 13.13 -2.44
C GLU A 178 -0.69 13.23 -0.98
N ASN A 179 0.08 12.23 -0.52
CA ASN A 179 0.57 12.15 0.85
C ASN A 179 1.90 12.90 1.08
N LEU A 180 2.60 13.33 0.02
CA LEU A 180 3.82 14.12 0.17
C LEU A 180 3.55 15.51 0.76
N ALA A 181 2.32 16.01 0.62
CA ALA A 181 1.89 17.28 1.20
C ALA A 181 1.55 17.22 2.69
N ILE A 182 1.68 16.06 3.34
CA ILE A 182 1.35 15.89 4.75
C ILE A 182 2.55 16.31 5.64
N PRO A 183 2.38 17.27 6.57
CA PRO A 183 3.45 17.66 7.48
C PRO A 183 3.87 16.50 8.39
N TYR A 184 5.18 16.37 8.63
CA TYR A 184 5.77 15.27 9.40
C TYR A 184 5.14 15.09 10.79
N VAL A 185 4.92 16.18 11.53
CA VAL A 185 4.33 16.15 12.88
C VAL A 185 2.91 15.56 12.86
N SER A 186 2.13 15.83 11.81
CA SER A 186 0.76 15.33 11.70
C SER A 186 0.67 13.83 11.42
N VAL A 187 1.73 13.22 10.86
CA VAL A 187 1.77 11.78 10.54
C VAL A 187 1.61 10.94 11.81
N SER A 188 2.26 11.32 12.91
CA SER A 188 2.16 10.60 14.19
C SER A 188 0.73 10.59 14.74
N ILE A 189 0.05 11.74 14.69
CA ILE A 189 -1.35 11.88 15.15
C ILE A 189 -2.28 11.05 14.25
N ARG A 190 -2.11 11.11 12.92
CA ARG A 190 -2.90 10.31 11.97
C ARG A 190 -2.74 8.81 12.22
N ARG A 191 -1.52 8.34 12.48
CA ARG A 191 -1.25 6.93 12.83
C ARG A 191 -1.92 6.52 14.15
N LEU A 192 -1.93 7.40 15.15
CA LEU A 192 -2.64 7.14 16.41
C LEU A 192 -4.16 7.03 16.19
N ILE A 193 -4.75 7.97 15.44
CA ILE A 193 -6.18 7.95 15.09
C ILE A 193 -6.54 6.65 14.37
N ILE A 194 -5.74 6.26 13.36
CA ILE A 194 -5.99 5.01 12.61
C ILE A 194 -5.76 3.77 13.47
N ALA A 195 -4.80 3.77 14.40
CA ALA A 195 -4.63 2.66 15.34
C ALA A 195 -5.87 2.47 16.23
N VAL A 196 -6.42 3.56 16.77
CA VAL A 196 -7.66 3.55 17.56
C VAL A 196 -8.87 3.13 16.71
N ALA A 197 -9.01 3.70 15.51
CA ALA A 197 -10.08 3.33 14.59
C ALA A 197 -10.00 1.86 14.16
N PHE A 198 -8.80 1.33 13.92
CA PHE A 198 -8.58 -0.08 13.59
C PHE A 198 -8.93 -0.99 14.77
N PHE A 199 -8.60 -0.60 16.01
CA PHE A 199 -9.01 -1.33 17.20
C PHE A 199 -10.54 -1.45 17.28
N PHE A 200 -11.26 -0.33 17.15
CA PHE A 200 -12.73 -0.35 17.16
C PHE A 200 -13.31 -1.13 15.97
N LEU A 201 -12.73 -0.99 14.77
CA LEU A 201 -13.12 -1.79 13.61
C LEU A 201 -13.02 -3.27 13.93
N THR A 202 -11.89 -3.73 14.47
CA THR A 202 -11.64 -5.12 14.85
C THR A 202 -12.68 -5.61 15.87
N LEU A 203 -12.98 -4.80 16.90
CA LEU A 203 -13.99 -5.14 17.91
C LEU A 203 -15.41 -5.21 17.34
N PHE A 204 -15.88 -4.17 16.64
CA PHE A 204 -17.25 -4.13 16.13
C PHE A 204 -17.50 -5.16 15.03
N PHE A 205 -16.46 -5.53 14.27
CA PHE A 205 -16.58 -6.56 13.25
C PHE A 205 -16.73 -7.98 13.83
N MET A 206 -16.59 -8.16 15.15
CA MET A 206 -16.99 -9.42 15.80
C MET A 206 -18.49 -9.71 15.66
N ILE A 207 -19.34 -8.68 15.51
CA ILE A 207 -20.79 -8.85 15.36
C ILE A 207 -21.14 -9.55 14.03
N PRO A 208 -20.68 -9.07 12.84
CA PRO A 208 -20.84 -9.80 11.58
C PRO A 208 -20.25 -11.21 11.61
N ILE A 209 -19.09 -11.41 12.24
CA ILE A 209 -18.49 -12.75 12.35
C ILE A 209 -19.40 -13.69 13.16
N ALA A 210 -19.92 -13.21 14.29
CA ALA A 210 -20.82 -14.01 15.10
C ALA A 210 -22.14 -14.34 14.37
N PHE A 211 -22.63 -13.41 13.54
CA PHE A 211 -23.75 -13.67 12.63
C PHE A 211 -23.41 -14.74 11.58
N VAL A 212 -22.23 -14.69 10.96
CA VAL A 212 -21.78 -15.75 10.04
C VAL A 212 -21.67 -17.10 10.76
N GLN A 213 -21.15 -17.12 11.98
CA GLN A 213 -21.04 -18.34 12.77
C GLN A 213 -22.40 -18.91 13.19
N SER A 214 -23.40 -18.06 13.45
CA SER A 214 -24.76 -18.55 13.72
C SER A 214 -25.38 -19.18 12.48
N LEU A 215 -25.09 -18.66 11.27
CA LEU A 215 -25.52 -19.27 10.01
C LEU A 215 -24.85 -20.62 9.73
N ALA A 216 -23.72 -20.94 10.37
CA ALA A 216 -23.07 -22.24 10.22
C ALA A 216 -23.77 -23.36 11.05
N ASN A 217 -24.67 -23.01 11.96
CA ASN A 217 -25.44 -23.95 12.77
C ASN A 217 -26.94 -23.89 12.42
N ILE A 218 -27.60 -25.05 12.35
CA ILE A 218 -29.01 -25.18 11.96
C ILE A 218 -29.93 -24.37 12.91
N GLU A 219 -29.70 -24.49 14.21
CA GLU A 219 -30.45 -23.75 15.23
C GLU A 219 -30.27 -22.23 15.11
N GLY A 220 -29.07 -21.79 14.70
CA GLY A 220 -28.77 -20.38 14.45
C GLY A 220 -29.48 -19.85 13.20
N ILE A 221 -29.53 -20.63 12.12
CA ILE A 221 -30.31 -20.29 10.92
C ILE A 221 -31.80 -20.17 11.25
N GLU A 222 -32.37 -21.10 12.01
CA GLU A 222 -33.80 -21.04 12.39
C GLU A 222 -34.14 -19.83 13.26
N LYS A 223 -33.18 -19.34 14.05
CA LYS A 223 -33.35 -18.17 14.92
C LYS A 223 -33.19 -16.85 14.17
N GLU A 224 -32.10 -16.69 13.44
CA GLU A 224 -31.69 -15.42 12.81
C GLU A 224 -32.26 -15.24 11.39
N ALA A 225 -32.41 -16.32 10.62
CA ALA A 225 -32.87 -16.27 9.23
C ALA A 225 -34.22 -16.99 9.07
N ARG A 226 -35.27 -16.44 9.70
CA ARG A 226 -36.64 -17.02 9.69
C ARG A 226 -37.20 -17.24 8.28
N PHE A 227 -36.78 -16.46 7.29
CA PHE A 227 -37.19 -16.61 5.89
C PHE A 227 -36.63 -17.90 5.23
N LEU A 228 -35.53 -18.46 5.75
CA LEU A 228 -34.95 -19.71 5.26
C LEU A 228 -35.66 -20.95 5.80
N LYS A 229 -36.55 -20.84 6.79
CA LYS A 229 -37.25 -22.00 7.41
C LYS A 229 -38.01 -22.85 6.38
N ALA A 230 -38.59 -22.24 5.36
CA ALA A 230 -39.29 -22.97 4.30
C ALA A 230 -38.33 -23.78 3.42
N LEU A 231 -37.12 -23.25 3.18
CA LEU A 231 -36.08 -23.86 2.33
C LEU A 231 -35.28 -24.96 3.07
N ILE A 232 -35.16 -24.86 4.40
CA ILE A 232 -34.43 -25.82 5.26
C ILE A 232 -35.13 -27.20 5.33
N LYS A 233 -36.43 -27.27 5.00
CA LYS A 233 -37.17 -28.55 4.96
C LYS A 233 -36.68 -29.50 3.86
N ILE A 234 -36.01 -28.99 2.83
CA ILE A 234 -35.49 -29.80 1.73
C ILE A 234 -34.07 -30.25 2.08
N PRO A 235 -33.79 -31.56 2.26
CA PRO A 235 -32.53 -32.05 2.81
C PRO A 235 -31.30 -31.67 1.97
N PHE A 236 -31.44 -31.63 0.64
CA PHE A 236 -30.37 -31.16 -0.25
C PHE A 236 -30.05 -29.66 -0.06
N ILE A 237 -31.09 -28.82 -0.02
CA ILE A 237 -30.95 -27.36 0.14
C ILE A 237 -30.42 -27.02 1.53
N LYS A 238 -30.84 -27.76 2.56
CA LYS A 238 -30.31 -27.64 3.93
C LYS A 238 -28.79 -27.82 3.97
N SER A 239 -28.28 -28.90 3.37
CA SER A 239 -26.84 -29.16 3.32
C SER A 239 -26.07 -28.09 2.54
N PHE A 240 -26.63 -27.61 1.42
CA PHE A 240 -26.02 -26.55 0.63
C PHE A 240 -25.95 -25.22 1.40
N ILE A 241 -27.04 -24.81 2.04
CA ILE A 241 -27.10 -23.58 2.83
C ILE A 241 -26.12 -23.66 4.00
N GLN A 242 -26.12 -24.75 4.76
CA GLN A 242 -25.26 -24.90 5.94
C GLN A 242 -23.76 -24.93 5.58
N GLY A 243 -23.39 -25.50 4.44
CA GLY A 243 -22.01 -25.55 3.98
C GLY A 243 -21.53 -24.26 3.32
N PHE A 244 -22.28 -23.72 2.36
CA PHE A 244 -21.78 -22.66 1.48
C PHE A 244 -22.16 -21.25 1.93
N LEU A 245 -23.34 -21.05 2.53
CA LEU A 245 -23.84 -19.72 2.85
C LEU A 245 -22.94 -18.96 3.84
N PRO A 246 -22.41 -19.56 4.93
CA PRO A 246 -21.51 -18.85 5.85
C PRO A 246 -20.22 -18.39 5.15
N GLY A 247 -19.65 -19.22 4.27
CA GLY A 247 -18.45 -18.89 3.52
C GLY A 247 -18.68 -17.71 2.56
N ILE A 248 -19.79 -17.71 1.83
CA ILE A 248 -20.17 -16.61 0.93
C ILE A 248 -20.44 -15.33 1.70
N ALA A 249 -21.21 -15.41 2.80
CA ALA A 249 -21.50 -14.25 3.65
C ALA A 249 -20.23 -13.63 4.21
N LEU A 250 -19.30 -14.44 4.72
CA LEU A 250 -17.99 -13.98 5.20
C LEU A 250 -17.22 -13.26 4.09
N LYS A 251 -17.17 -13.84 2.89
CA LYS A 251 -16.45 -13.26 1.75
C LYS A 251 -16.97 -11.87 1.37
N ILE A 252 -18.29 -11.66 1.41
CA ILE A 252 -18.91 -10.35 1.15
C ILE A 252 -18.47 -9.32 2.20
N PHE A 253 -18.47 -9.70 3.48
CA PHE A 253 -18.00 -8.82 4.55
C PHE A 253 -16.51 -8.45 4.40
N LEU A 254 -15.66 -9.45 4.09
CA LEU A 254 -14.23 -9.23 3.89
C LEU A 254 -13.93 -8.37 2.65
N TRP A 255 -14.75 -8.45 1.60
CA TRP A 255 -14.60 -7.59 0.43
C TRP A 255 -14.74 -6.10 0.78
N PHE A 256 -15.74 -5.74 1.59
CA PHE A 256 -15.88 -4.35 2.06
C PHE A 256 -14.73 -3.92 2.97
N LEU A 257 -14.27 -4.83 3.84
CA LEU A 257 -13.18 -4.58 4.77
C LEU A 257 -11.87 -4.19 4.06
N THR A 258 -11.46 -4.93 3.02
CA THR A 258 -10.20 -4.64 2.30
C THR A 258 -10.18 -3.21 1.74
N THR A 259 -11.32 -2.71 1.27
CA THR A 259 -11.47 -1.32 0.81
C THR A 259 -11.28 -0.32 1.97
N ILE A 260 -11.87 -0.60 3.15
CA ILE A 260 -11.68 0.23 4.35
C ILE A 260 -10.22 0.27 4.78
N LEU A 261 -9.54 -0.88 4.82
CA LEU A 261 -8.14 -0.97 5.26
C LEU A 261 -7.18 -0.21 4.33
N MET A 262 -7.45 -0.23 3.02
CA MET A 262 -6.70 0.58 2.07
C MET A 262 -6.95 2.08 2.28
N MET A 263 -8.20 2.51 2.51
CA MET A 263 -8.52 3.91 2.84
C MET A 263 -7.85 4.38 4.13
N MET A 264 -7.87 3.54 5.17
CA MET A 264 -7.15 3.81 6.42
C MET A 264 -5.65 3.99 6.18
N SER A 265 -5.03 3.12 5.38
CA SER A 265 -3.60 3.19 5.07
C SER A 265 -3.24 4.46 4.27
N LYS A 266 -4.10 4.88 3.32
CA LYS A 266 -3.95 6.15 2.59
C LYS A 266 -3.98 7.36 3.53
N PHE A 267 -4.87 7.37 4.53
CA PHE A 267 -4.99 8.47 5.49
C PHE A 267 -3.77 8.60 6.43
N GLU A 268 -3.04 7.52 6.70
CA GLU A 268 -1.86 7.54 7.57
C GLU A 268 -0.67 8.33 7.00
N GLY A 269 -0.64 8.58 5.69
CA GLY A 269 0.43 9.34 5.06
C GLY A 269 1.65 8.52 4.65
N PHE A 270 1.48 7.28 4.18
CA PHE A 270 2.57 6.57 3.49
C PHE A 270 2.82 7.18 2.10
N LEU A 271 4.08 7.22 1.70
CA LEU A 271 4.53 7.99 0.53
C LEU A 271 4.64 7.15 -0.74
N SER A 272 4.45 5.84 -0.63
CA SER A 272 4.52 4.92 -1.76
C SER A 272 3.36 3.94 -1.77
N ILE A 273 2.97 3.48 -2.96
CA ILE A 273 1.93 2.49 -3.17
C ILE A 273 2.36 1.16 -2.54
N SER A 274 3.61 0.76 -2.75
CA SER A 274 4.24 -0.41 -2.14
C SER A 274 4.13 -0.44 -0.60
N ALA A 275 4.36 0.71 0.07
CA ALA A 275 4.24 0.81 1.52
C ALA A 275 2.78 0.81 1.97
N LEU A 276 1.88 1.43 1.20
CA LEU A 276 0.43 1.41 1.45
C LEU A 276 -0.12 -0.02 1.40
N GLU A 277 0.23 -0.78 0.36
CA GLU A 277 -0.19 -2.17 0.20
C GLU A 277 0.36 -3.06 1.32
N ARG A 278 1.67 -2.94 1.66
CA ARG A 278 2.27 -3.68 2.77
C ARG A 278 1.60 -3.39 4.11
N ARG A 279 1.25 -2.13 4.37
CA ARG A 279 0.56 -1.73 5.61
C ARG A 279 -0.87 -2.22 5.65
N SER A 280 -1.60 -2.11 4.54
CA SER A 280 -2.96 -2.65 4.39
C SER A 280 -2.96 -4.16 4.61
N ALA A 281 -2.03 -4.89 3.97
CA ALA A 281 -1.83 -6.32 4.14
C ALA A 281 -1.58 -6.70 5.60
N SER A 282 -0.68 -5.97 6.29
CA SER A 282 -0.37 -6.21 7.70
C SER A 282 -1.59 -6.07 8.62
N ARG A 283 -2.45 -5.07 8.37
CA ARG A 283 -3.71 -4.91 9.11
C ARG A 283 -4.69 -6.01 8.78
N TYR A 284 -4.82 -6.36 7.51
CA TYR A 284 -5.74 -7.39 7.09
C TYR A 284 -5.34 -8.77 7.63
N TYR A 285 -4.04 -9.06 7.71
CA TYR A 285 -3.52 -10.25 8.39
C TYR A 285 -3.89 -10.26 9.88
N LEU A 286 -3.64 -9.16 10.59
CA LEU A 286 -4.00 -9.06 12.01
C LEU A 286 -5.52 -9.23 12.22
N PHE A 287 -6.32 -8.64 11.34
CA PHE A 287 -7.76 -8.82 11.32
C PHE A 287 -8.15 -10.29 11.07
N ASN A 288 -7.54 -10.97 10.11
CA ASN A 288 -7.78 -12.39 9.84
C ASN A 288 -7.43 -13.27 11.06
N VAL A 289 -6.33 -12.97 11.76
CA VAL A 289 -5.95 -13.68 12.99
C VAL A 289 -7.00 -13.48 14.09
N VAL A 290 -7.39 -12.22 14.36
CA VAL A 290 -8.27 -11.89 15.49
C VAL A 290 -9.73 -12.23 15.20
N ASN A 291 -10.27 -11.83 14.05
CA ASN A 291 -11.69 -11.95 13.76
C ASN A 291 -12.01 -13.25 13.05
N VAL A 292 -11.30 -13.57 11.96
CA VAL A 292 -11.64 -14.74 11.13
C VAL A 292 -11.21 -16.03 11.81
N PHE A 293 -10.01 -16.08 12.40
CA PHE A 293 -9.51 -17.27 13.06
C PHE A 293 -9.97 -17.35 14.54
N LEU A 294 -9.46 -16.49 15.43
CA LEU A 294 -9.83 -16.53 16.85
C LEU A 294 -11.31 -16.23 17.07
N GLY A 295 -11.84 -15.21 16.40
CA GLY A 295 -13.23 -14.79 16.55
C GLY A 295 -14.23 -15.84 16.10
N SER A 296 -13.93 -16.61 15.05
CA SER A 296 -14.78 -17.74 14.64
C SER A 296 -14.75 -18.90 15.66
N ILE A 297 -13.60 -19.17 16.28
CA ILE A 297 -13.48 -20.20 17.31
C ILE A 297 -14.28 -19.79 18.57
N ILE A 298 -14.15 -18.54 18.99
CA ILE A 298 -14.80 -17.99 20.20
C ILE A 298 -16.31 -17.75 19.98
N ALA A 299 -16.71 -17.09 18.89
CA ALA A 299 -18.11 -16.81 18.62
C ALA A 299 -18.90 -18.10 18.30
N GLY A 300 -18.24 -19.07 17.70
CA GLY A 300 -18.81 -20.37 17.41
C GLY A 300 -19.04 -21.24 18.65
N SER A 301 -18.48 -20.91 19.82
CA SER A 301 -18.67 -21.66 21.07
C SER A 301 -19.84 -21.14 21.94
N ALA A 302 -20.80 -20.47 21.31
CA ALA A 302 -21.99 -19.85 21.88
C ALA A 302 -21.73 -18.51 22.60
N PHE A 303 -22.57 -17.52 22.29
CA PHE A 303 -22.65 -16.24 23.00
C PHE A 303 -22.79 -16.40 24.54
N GLU A 304 -23.27 -17.55 25.00
CA GLU A 304 -23.32 -17.92 26.41
C GLU A 304 -21.95 -18.21 27.01
N GLN A 305 -21.03 -18.84 26.25
CA GLN A 305 -19.63 -18.98 26.67
C GLN A 305 -18.86 -17.67 26.58
N LEU A 306 -19.25 -16.70 25.74
CA LEU A 306 -18.61 -15.38 25.73
C LEU A 306 -18.79 -14.65 27.08
N LYS A 307 -19.99 -14.74 27.68
CA LYS A 307 -20.24 -14.25 29.06
C LYS A 307 -19.41 -15.02 30.10
N ALA A 308 -19.25 -16.34 29.92
CA ALA A 308 -18.38 -17.13 30.78
C ALA A 308 -16.89 -16.78 30.58
N PHE A 309 -16.46 -16.46 29.35
CA PHE A 309 -15.09 -16.18 28.96
C PHE A 309 -14.61 -14.81 29.43
N VAL A 310 -15.46 -13.77 29.33
CA VAL A 310 -15.18 -12.44 29.91
C VAL A 310 -15.03 -12.52 31.43
N ASN A 311 -15.70 -13.47 32.07
CA ASN A 311 -15.65 -13.69 33.51
C ASN A 311 -14.64 -14.79 33.93
N GLN A 312 -13.92 -15.41 32.99
CA GLN A 312 -12.93 -16.47 33.27
C GLN A 312 -11.55 -15.88 33.57
N SER A 313 -10.77 -16.58 34.41
CA SER A 313 -9.38 -16.19 34.68
C SER A 313 -8.51 -16.36 33.43
N ALA A 314 -7.47 -15.53 33.28
CA ALA A 314 -6.57 -15.55 32.13
C ALA A 314 -5.91 -16.92 31.86
N ASN A 315 -5.77 -17.76 32.88
CA ASN A 315 -5.17 -19.09 32.78
C ASN A 315 -6.08 -20.12 32.09
N GLU A 316 -7.40 -19.89 32.05
CA GLU A 316 -8.37 -20.80 31.45
C GLU A 316 -8.63 -20.48 29.96
N ILE A 317 -8.24 -19.29 29.49
CA ILE A 317 -8.42 -18.85 28.10
C ILE A 317 -7.77 -19.83 27.10
N PRO A 318 -6.48 -20.20 27.24
CA PRO A 318 -5.84 -21.13 26.29
C PRO A 318 -6.47 -22.52 26.32
N LYS A 319 -7.00 -22.95 27.47
CA LYS A 319 -7.65 -24.26 27.65
C LYS A 319 -9.00 -24.32 26.95
N THR A 320 -9.86 -23.33 27.17
CA THR A 320 -11.18 -23.22 26.53
C THR A 320 -11.04 -23.15 25.02
N ILE A 321 -10.11 -22.33 24.51
CA ILE A 321 -9.81 -22.25 23.08
C ILE A 321 -9.26 -23.59 22.56
N GLY A 322 -8.35 -24.22 23.32
CA GLY A 322 -7.76 -25.52 22.99
C GLY A 322 -8.82 -26.58 22.68
N VAL A 323 -9.85 -26.71 23.52
CA VAL A 323 -10.95 -27.67 23.33
C VAL A 323 -11.87 -27.29 22.16
N ALA A 324 -12.08 -26.00 21.92
CA ALA A 324 -12.93 -25.51 20.84
C ALA A 324 -12.30 -25.69 19.44
N ILE A 325 -10.98 -25.67 19.32
CA ILE A 325 -10.26 -25.79 18.03
C ILE A 325 -10.66 -27.05 17.25
N PRO A 326 -10.52 -28.29 17.78
CA PRO A 326 -10.91 -29.50 17.05
C PRO A 326 -12.37 -29.48 16.58
N MET A 327 -13.29 -28.95 17.40
CA MET A 327 -14.72 -28.89 17.07
C MET A 327 -15.03 -27.98 15.87
N LYS A 328 -14.14 -27.02 15.57
CA LYS A 328 -14.30 -26.06 14.47
C LYS A 328 -13.53 -26.43 13.21
N ALA A 329 -12.85 -27.59 13.17
CA ALA A 329 -12.14 -28.06 11.98
C ALA A 329 -13.04 -28.13 10.73
N THR A 330 -14.27 -28.64 10.88
CA THR A 330 -15.23 -28.77 9.77
C THR A 330 -15.59 -27.41 9.15
N PHE A 331 -15.73 -26.36 9.97
CA PHE A 331 -15.98 -25.00 9.47
C PHE A 331 -14.81 -24.52 8.60
N PHE A 332 -13.57 -24.70 9.07
CA PHE A 332 -12.39 -24.27 8.30
C PHE A 332 -12.15 -25.10 7.04
N ILE A 333 -12.46 -26.40 7.04
CA ILE A 333 -12.43 -27.23 5.82
C ILE A 333 -13.38 -26.62 4.78
N THR A 334 -14.63 -26.35 5.16
CA THR A 334 -15.61 -25.77 4.25
C THR A 334 -15.21 -24.36 3.81
N TYR A 335 -14.66 -23.54 4.71
CA TYR A 335 -14.12 -22.23 4.38
C TYR A 335 -12.99 -22.31 3.33
N ILE A 336 -12.06 -23.26 3.45
CA ILE A 336 -10.97 -23.46 2.48
C ILE A 336 -11.52 -23.91 1.11
N VAL A 337 -12.54 -24.76 1.08
CA VAL A 337 -13.15 -25.20 -0.18
C VAL A 337 -13.89 -24.04 -0.87
N VAL A 338 -14.65 -23.25 -0.12
CA VAL A 338 -15.44 -22.13 -0.67
C VAL A 338 -14.59 -20.94 -1.03
N ASP A 339 -13.77 -20.45 -0.09
CA ASP A 339 -12.98 -19.25 -0.30
C ASP A 339 -11.68 -19.54 -1.06
N GLY A 340 -11.02 -20.66 -0.75
CA GLY A 340 -9.76 -21.06 -1.37
C GLY A 340 -9.97 -21.67 -2.75
N TRP A 341 -10.58 -22.85 -2.84
CA TRP A 341 -10.67 -23.58 -4.11
C TRP A 341 -11.57 -22.86 -5.11
N ALA A 342 -12.82 -22.56 -4.72
CA ALA A 342 -13.73 -21.85 -5.61
C ALA A 342 -13.32 -20.39 -5.82
N GLY A 343 -12.60 -19.76 -4.87
CA GLY A 343 -12.02 -18.44 -5.07
C GLY A 343 -10.93 -18.41 -6.14
N VAL A 344 -9.97 -19.34 -6.09
CA VAL A 344 -8.91 -19.46 -7.11
C VAL A 344 -9.51 -19.85 -8.46
N ALA A 345 -10.47 -20.77 -8.48
CA ALA A 345 -11.20 -21.14 -9.70
C ALA A 345 -12.02 -19.96 -10.26
N GLY A 346 -12.57 -19.09 -9.41
CA GLY A 346 -13.25 -17.85 -9.84
C GLY A 346 -12.29 -16.77 -10.31
N GLU A 347 -11.09 -16.70 -9.72
CA GLU A 347 -10.07 -15.72 -10.08
C GLU A 347 -9.59 -15.92 -11.52
N ILE A 348 -9.50 -17.17 -12.02
CA ILE A 348 -9.13 -17.40 -13.43
C ILE A 348 -10.12 -16.76 -14.42
N LEU A 349 -11.41 -16.72 -14.07
CA LEU A 349 -12.46 -16.11 -14.89
C LEU A 349 -12.43 -14.58 -14.83
N ARG A 350 -11.78 -14.01 -13.80
CA ARG A 350 -11.69 -12.56 -13.54
C ARG A 350 -13.05 -11.87 -13.67
N LEU A 351 -14.07 -12.42 -13.04
CA LEU A 351 -15.46 -11.94 -13.16
C LEU A 351 -15.60 -10.45 -12.84
N LYS A 352 -14.92 -9.96 -11.79
CA LYS A 352 -14.97 -8.54 -11.40
C LYS A 352 -14.42 -7.63 -12.52
N PRO A 353 -13.17 -7.78 -12.99
CA PRO A 353 -12.67 -7.03 -14.15
C PRO A 353 -13.54 -7.18 -15.40
N LEU A 354 -14.04 -8.38 -15.70
CA LEU A 354 -14.86 -8.64 -16.88
C LEU A 354 -16.19 -7.88 -16.85
N ILE A 355 -16.91 -7.95 -15.73
CA ILE A 355 -18.17 -7.20 -15.54
C ILE A 355 -17.91 -5.71 -15.59
N ILE A 356 -16.86 -5.22 -14.91
CA ILE A 356 -16.50 -3.80 -14.92
C ILE A 356 -16.13 -3.35 -16.33
N TYR A 357 -15.41 -4.17 -17.11
CA TYR A 357 -15.07 -3.86 -18.49
C TYR A 357 -16.32 -3.70 -19.35
N HIS A 358 -17.27 -4.64 -19.30
CA HIS A 358 -18.52 -4.53 -20.06
C HIS A 358 -19.39 -3.36 -19.58
N LEU A 359 -19.44 -3.10 -18.28
CA LEU A 359 -20.17 -1.98 -17.69
C LEU A 359 -19.53 -0.64 -18.12
N LYS A 360 -18.20 -0.52 -18.04
CA LYS A 360 -17.46 0.63 -18.56
C LYS A 360 -17.71 0.77 -20.06
N ASN A 361 -17.65 -0.31 -20.82
CA ASN A 361 -17.85 -0.26 -22.26
C ASN A 361 -19.26 0.22 -22.65
N PHE A 362 -20.26 -0.16 -21.86
CA PHE A 362 -21.64 0.25 -22.09
C PHE A 362 -21.92 1.70 -21.66
N PHE A 363 -21.42 2.13 -20.50
CA PHE A 363 -21.77 3.43 -19.90
C PHE A 363 -20.70 4.52 -20.10
N LEU A 364 -19.42 4.17 -19.96
CA LEU A 364 -18.31 5.10 -19.74
C LEU A 364 -17.32 5.18 -20.91
N VAL A 365 -17.14 4.15 -21.72
CA VAL A 365 -16.22 4.14 -22.87
C VAL A 365 -16.83 4.93 -24.00
N LYS A 366 -16.11 5.95 -24.44
CA LYS A 366 -16.57 6.85 -25.49
C LYS A 366 -15.61 6.83 -26.67
N THR A 367 -14.31 6.72 -26.39
CA THR A 367 -13.22 6.68 -27.37
C THR A 367 -12.48 5.33 -27.39
N GLU A 368 -11.63 5.09 -28.39
CA GLU A 368 -10.77 3.90 -28.43
C GLU A 368 -9.74 3.89 -27.30
N LYS A 369 -9.20 5.07 -26.93
CA LYS A 369 -8.30 5.22 -25.78
C LYS A 369 -8.97 4.85 -24.47
N ASP A 370 -10.24 5.21 -24.29
CA ASP A 370 -11.01 4.78 -23.10
C ASP A 370 -11.20 3.27 -23.05
N ARG A 371 -11.24 2.60 -24.22
CA ARG A 371 -11.33 1.15 -24.30
C ARG A 371 -10.02 0.50 -23.85
N GLU A 372 -8.87 1.06 -24.25
CA GLU A 372 -7.56 0.63 -23.74
C GLU A 372 -7.45 0.84 -22.22
N GLU A 373 -7.85 2.01 -21.71
CA GLU A 373 -7.88 2.29 -20.26
C GLU A 373 -8.87 1.37 -19.51
N ALA A 374 -9.97 0.96 -20.16
CA ALA A 374 -10.91 0.00 -19.59
C ALA A 374 -10.39 -1.45 -19.58
N MET A 375 -9.44 -1.78 -20.46
CA MET A 375 -8.78 -3.08 -20.52
C MET A 375 -7.65 -3.25 -19.50
N ASP A 376 -7.36 -2.24 -18.67
CA ASP A 376 -6.33 -2.33 -17.63
C ASP A 376 -6.65 -3.47 -16.64
N PRO A 377 -5.82 -4.52 -16.59
CA PRO A 377 -6.04 -5.65 -15.71
C PRO A 377 -5.74 -5.31 -14.24
N GLY A 378 -5.00 -4.23 -13.94
CA GLY A 378 -4.51 -3.91 -12.61
C GLY A 378 -3.39 -4.86 -12.12
N SER A 379 -2.98 -4.65 -10.87
CA SER A 379 -1.97 -5.46 -10.19
C SER A 379 -2.54 -6.76 -9.57
N LEU A 380 -1.65 -7.60 -9.02
CA LEU A 380 -1.99 -8.84 -8.31
C LEU A 380 -2.87 -8.58 -7.06
N GLY A 381 -2.84 -7.37 -6.48
CA GLY A 381 -3.54 -7.05 -5.24
C GLY A 381 -2.87 -7.66 -4.00
N PHE A 382 -1.61 -7.27 -3.74
CA PHE A 382 -0.82 -7.81 -2.62
C PHE A 382 -1.52 -7.62 -1.27
N ASP A 383 -2.24 -6.51 -1.11
CA ASP A 383 -3.00 -6.15 0.08
C ASP A 383 -4.11 -7.16 0.45
N THR A 384 -4.63 -7.90 -0.52
CA THR A 384 -5.72 -8.88 -0.32
C THR A 384 -5.24 -10.32 -0.38
N SER A 385 -4.43 -10.67 -1.40
CA SER A 385 -3.98 -12.05 -1.60
C SER A 385 -2.99 -12.52 -0.54
N GLU A 386 -2.04 -11.68 -0.14
CA GLU A 386 -0.99 -12.10 0.81
C GLU A 386 -1.54 -12.46 2.21
N PRO A 387 -2.45 -11.66 2.81
CA PRO A 387 -3.04 -12.00 4.10
C PRO A 387 -3.95 -13.24 4.07
N GLN A 388 -4.57 -13.53 2.93
CA GLN A 388 -5.39 -14.73 2.73
C GLN A 388 -4.51 -15.99 2.73
N LEU A 389 -3.40 -15.97 1.98
CA LEU A 389 -2.44 -17.08 1.98
C LEU A 389 -1.89 -17.33 3.39
N GLN A 390 -1.58 -16.26 4.13
CA GLN A 390 -1.09 -16.36 5.51
C GLN A 390 -2.13 -16.91 6.50
N LEU A 391 -3.41 -16.64 6.28
CA LEU A 391 -4.49 -17.25 7.06
C LEU A 391 -4.51 -18.78 6.85
N TYR A 392 -4.35 -19.26 5.62
CA TYR A 392 -4.26 -20.70 5.36
C TYR A 392 -3.01 -21.33 5.97
N PHE A 393 -1.87 -20.63 5.95
CA PHE A 393 -0.68 -21.07 6.70
C PHE A 393 -0.96 -21.18 8.20
N LEU A 394 -1.61 -20.18 8.82
CA LEU A 394 -1.99 -20.24 10.22
C LEU A 394 -2.89 -21.43 10.54
N ILE A 395 -3.97 -21.60 9.76
CA ILE A 395 -4.90 -22.73 9.93
C ILE A 395 -4.15 -24.05 9.77
N GLY A 396 -3.32 -24.20 8.73
CA GLY A 396 -2.53 -25.40 8.50
C GLY A 396 -1.58 -25.72 9.65
N LEU A 397 -0.84 -24.73 10.15
CA LEU A 397 0.09 -24.90 11.27
C LEU A 397 -0.61 -25.26 12.58
N VAL A 398 -1.79 -24.68 12.86
CA VAL A 398 -2.57 -24.99 14.06
C VAL A 398 -3.18 -26.39 13.97
N TYR A 399 -3.81 -26.72 12.84
CA TYR A 399 -4.53 -27.98 12.68
C TYR A 399 -3.65 -29.16 12.27
N ALA A 400 -2.39 -28.94 11.88
CA ALA A 400 -1.46 -30.03 11.54
C ALA A 400 -1.36 -31.09 12.65
N VAL A 401 -1.32 -30.66 13.92
CA VAL A 401 -1.21 -31.55 15.08
C VAL A 401 -2.58 -31.98 15.60
N VAL A 402 -3.61 -31.15 15.43
CA VAL A 402 -4.94 -31.36 16.02
C VAL A 402 -5.84 -32.21 15.12
N THR A 403 -5.89 -31.91 13.82
CA THR A 403 -6.76 -32.57 12.84
C THR A 403 -6.03 -32.64 11.48
N PRO A 404 -5.14 -33.63 11.28
CA PRO A 404 -4.31 -33.73 10.07
C PRO A 404 -5.10 -33.84 8.77
N LEU A 405 -6.37 -34.28 8.84
CA LEU A 405 -7.27 -34.37 7.69
C LEU A 405 -7.49 -33.03 6.97
N LEU A 406 -7.22 -31.89 7.62
CA LEU A 406 -7.32 -30.56 7.02
C LEU A 406 -6.15 -30.26 6.05
N LEU A 407 -4.98 -30.86 6.26
CA LEU A 407 -3.77 -30.57 5.48
C LEU A 407 -3.89 -30.89 3.97
N PRO A 408 -4.46 -32.03 3.52
CA PRO A 408 -4.69 -32.29 2.11
C PRO A 408 -5.51 -31.19 1.41
N PHE A 409 -6.50 -30.61 2.10
CA PHE A 409 -7.33 -29.54 1.51
C PHE A 409 -6.52 -28.25 1.26
N ILE A 410 -5.64 -27.90 2.21
CA ILE A 410 -4.72 -26.78 2.06
C ILE A 410 -3.68 -27.05 0.97
N LEU A 411 -3.15 -28.27 0.88
CA LEU A 411 -2.16 -28.63 -0.15
C LEU A 411 -2.75 -28.50 -1.55
N ILE A 412 -3.96 -29.03 -1.76
CA ILE A 412 -4.68 -28.89 -3.04
C ILE A 412 -4.91 -27.42 -3.37
N PHE A 413 -5.31 -26.61 -2.38
CA PHE A 413 -5.45 -25.17 -2.57
C PHE A 413 -4.14 -24.53 -3.07
N PHE A 414 -3.00 -24.81 -2.42
CA PHE A 414 -1.72 -24.22 -2.83
C PHE A 414 -1.27 -24.67 -4.22
N CYS A 415 -1.50 -25.94 -4.59
CA CYS A 415 -1.21 -26.43 -5.93
C CYS A 415 -2.05 -25.71 -6.99
N LEU A 416 -3.36 -25.57 -6.77
CA LEU A 416 -4.25 -24.85 -7.68
C LEU A 416 -3.89 -23.36 -7.75
N ALA A 417 -3.65 -22.73 -6.60
CA ALA A 417 -3.26 -21.32 -6.51
C ALA A 417 -1.95 -21.06 -7.26
N TYR A 418 -0.94 -21.92 -7.10
CA TYR A 418 0.33 -21.79 -7.80
C TYR A 418 0.16 -21.79 -9.32
N VAL A 419 -0.59 -22.76 -9.86
CA VAL A 419 -0.82 -22.87 -11.31
C VAL A 419 -1.61 -21.66 -11.83
N THR A 420 -2.67 -21.27 -11.13
CA THR A 420 -3.54 -20.14 -11.53
C THR A 420 -2.80 -18.82 -11.47
N TYR A 421 -2.18 -18.48 -10.34
CA TYR A 421 -1.47 -17.21 -10.22
C TYR A 421 -0.25 -17.14 -11.14
N ARG A 422 0.46 -18.26 -11.36
CA ARG A 422 1.54 -18.31 -12.35
C ARG A 422 1.01 -18.00 -13.76
N HIS A 423 -0.12 -18.59 -14.15
CA HIS A 423 -0.74 -18.29 -15.44
C HIS A 423 -1.13 -16.82 -15.56
N GLN A 424 -1.74 -16.24 -14.53
CA GLN A 424 -2.19 -14.84 -14.57
C GLN A 424 -1.04 -13.83 -14.50
N ILE A 425 0.03 -14.11 -13.77
CA ILE A 425 1.24 -13.26 -13.75
C ILE A 425 1.87 -13.19 -15.14
N ILE A 426 1.88 -14.31 -15.88
CA ILE A 426 2.46 -14.35 -17.23
C ILE A 426 1.57 -13.62 -18.25
N ASN A 427 0.24 -13.81 -18.17
CA ASN A 427 -0.66 -13.42 -19.26
C ASN A 427 -1.47 -12.15 -19.00
N VAL A 428 -1.62 -11.71 -17.75
CA VAL A 428 -2.66 -10.74 -17.38
C VAL A 428 -2.14 -9.61 -16.50
N TYR A 429 -1.61 -9.90 -15.32
CA TYR A 429 -1.33 -8.84 -14.34
C TYR A 429 -0.23 -7.89 -14.82
N ASN A 430 -0.48 -6.60 -14.67
CA ASN A 430 0.51 -5.56 -14.92
C ASN A 430 1.06 -5.06 -13.59
N GLN A 431 2.38 -5.09 -13.45
CA GLN A 431 3.03 -4.69 -12.21
C GLN A 431 3.12 -3.16 -12.13
N GLU A 432 2.34 -2.57 -11.22
CA GLU A 432 2.26 -1.11 -11.00
C GLU A 432 3.57 -0.55 -10.43
N TYR A 433 4.28 -1.30 -9.57
CA TYR A 433 5.52 -0.88 -8.93
C TYR A 433 6.50 -2.04 -8.75
N GLU A 434 7.81 -1.75 -8.73
CA GLU A 434 8.86 -2.74 -8.42
C GLU A 434 9.41 -2.52 -7.01
N SER A 435 9.15 -3.47 -6.09
CA SER A 435 9.61 -3.41 -4.70
C SER A 435 10.83 -4.30 -4.41
N ALA A 436 11.28 -5.12 -5.36
CA ALA A 436 12.37 -6.08 -5.19
C ALA A 436 12.22 -6.99 -3.95
N ALA A 437 10.99 -7.50 -3.73
CA ALA A 437 10.63 -8.39 -2.62
C ALA A 437 10.92 -7.84 -1.20
N ALA A 438 10.95 -6.51 -1.02
CA ALA A 438 11.16 -5.89 0.29
C ALA A 438 10.08 -6.21 1.35
N TYR A 439 8.97 -6.85 0.95
CA TYR A 439 7.92 -7.35 1.83
C TYR A 439 8.27 -8.70 2.51
N TRP A 440 9.31 -9.41 2.07
CA TRP A 440 9.63 -10.75 2.56
C TRP A 440 9.90 -10.83 4.08
N PRO A 441 10.58 -9.86 4.72
CA PRO A 441 10.72 -9.83 6.17
C PRO A 441 9.37 -9.80 6.91
N ASP A 442 8.37 -9.09 6.35
CA ASP A 442 7.03 -9.03 6.91
C ASP A 442 6.35 -10.40 6.80
N VAL A 443 6.45 -11.07 5.65
CA VAL A 443 5.89 -12.41 5.42
C VAL A 443 6.51 -13.43 6.37
N HIS A 444 7.84 -13.45 6.46
CA HIS A 444 8.57 -14.35 7.36
C HIS A 444 8.16 -14.10 8.83
N GLY A 445 8.11 -12.84 9.27
CA GLY A 445 7.70 -12.48 10.62
C GLY A 445 6.28 -12.96 10.96
N ARG A 446 5.34 -12.89 10.01
CA ARG A 446 3.96 -13.35 10.21
C ARG A 446 3.84 -14.88 10.25
N ILE A 447 4.60 -15.60 9.42
CA ILE A 447 4.65 -17.08 9.48
C ILE A 447 5.26 -17.55 10.80
N ILE A 448 6.34 -16.92 11.27
CA ILE A 448 6.89 -17.17 12.61
C ILE A 448 5.85 -16.86 13.69
N GLY A 449 5.12 -15.74 13.57
CA GLY A 449 4.01 -15.41 14.47
C GLY A 449 2.93 -16.49 14.49
N ALA A 450 2.55 -17.02 13.32
CA ALA A 450 1.60 -18.12 13.20
C ALA A 450 2.11 -19.43 13.84
N LEU A 451 3.41 -19.73 13.73
CA LEU A 451 4.04 -20.87 14.41
C LEU A 451 3.96 -20.72 15.94
N VAL A 452 4.26 -19.53 16.47
CA VAL A 452 4.15 -19.25 17.90
C VAL A 452 2.69 -19.38 18.36
N ILE A 453 1.72 -18.85 17.60
CA ILE A 453 0.29 -19.03 17.89
C ILE A 453 -0.08 -20.52 17.91
N SER A 454 0.36 -21.30 16.92
CA SER A 454 0.10 -22.75 16.88
C SER A 454 0.66 -23.48 18.11
N GLN A 455 1.90 -23.19 18.52
CA GLN A 455 2.54 -23.80 19.68
C GLN A 455 1.83 -23.43 21.00
N LEU A 456 1.40 -22.18 21.15
CA LEU A 456 0.65 -21.72 22.33
C LEU A 456 -0.73 -22.37 22.42
N LEU A 457 -1.44 -22.50 21.30
CA LEU A 457 -2.73 -23.17 21.25
C LEU A 457 -2.62 -24.67 21.49
N LEU A 458 -1.57 -25.31 20.96
CA LEU A 458 -1.25 -26.71 21.24
C LEU A 458 -0.98 -26.94 22.73
N MET A 459 -0.25 -26.03 23.37
CA MET A 459 -0.02 -26.06 24.81
C MET A 459 -1.35 -25.95 25.59
N GLY A 460 -2.23 -25.03 25.19
CA GLY A 460 -3.57 -24.91 25.76
C GLY A 460 -4.40 -26.20 25.63
N LEU A 461 -4.37 -26.84 24.46
CA LEU A 461 -5.06 -28.12 24.22
C LEU A 461 -4.46 -29.28 25.02
N ILE A 462 -3.14 -29.41 25.10
CA ILE A 462 -2.50 -30.52 25.82
C ILE A 462 -2.66 -30.33 27.34
N SER A 463 -2.67 -29.09 27.83
CA SER A 463 -2.90 -28.77 29.25
C SER A 463 -4.29 -29.16 29.76
N THR A 464 -5.29 -29.35 28.89
CA THR A 464 -6.62 -29.86 29.30
C THR A 464 -6.66 -31.38 29.38
N LYS A 465 -5.76 -32.08 28.68
CA LYS A 465 -5.58 -33.52 28.82
C LYS A 465 -4.67 -33.77 30.03
N LEU A 466 -4.83 -34.91 30.72
CA LEU A 466 -4.01 -35.30 31.89
C LEU A 466 -2.49 -35.47 31.60
N ALA A 467 -2.00 -34.99 30.45
CA ALA A 467 -0.63 -35.03 29.98
C ALA A 467 0.18 -33.78 30.40
N ALA A 468 0.02 -33.32 31.63
CA ALA A 468 0.72 -32.14 32.16
C ALA A 468 2.25 -32.31 32.19
N GLN A 469 2.75 -33.55 32.15
CA GLN A 469 4.18 -33.86 32.08
C GLN A 469 4.84 -33.39 30.76
N SER A 470 4.06 -33.15 29.71
CA SER A 470 4.57 -32.67 28.41
C SER A 470 4.78 -31.15 28.34
N THR A 471 4.22 -30.40 29.30
CA THR A 471 4.22 -28.92 29.28
C THR A 471 5.62 -28.28 29.26
N PRO A 472 6.62 -28.77 30.04
CA PRO A 472 7.98 -28.20 30.00
C PRO A 472 8.63 -28.29 28.62
N PHE A 473 8.41 -29.39 27.89
CA PHE A 473 8.95 -29.58 26.53
C PHE A 473 8.27 -28.65 25.51
N LEU A 474 6.98 -28.37 25.69
CA LEU A 474 6.21 -27.48 24.80
C LEU A 474 6.60 -26.00 24.99
N ILE A 475 7.03 -25.58 26.17
CA ILE A 475 7.50 -24.21 26.43
C ILE A 475 8.82 -23.92 25.70
N ALA A 476 9.66 -24.93 25.50
CA ALA A 476 10.91 -24.76 24.74
C ALA A 476 10.66 -24.35 23.27
N LEU A 477 9.55 -24.79 22.67
CA LEU A 477 9.23 -24.51 21.25
C LEU A 477 9.08 -23.02 20.92
N PRO A 478 8.22 -22.22 21.59
CA PRO A 478 8.11 -20.79 21.30
C PRO A 478 9.39 -20.04 21.63
N VAL A 479 10.13 -20.44 22.67
CA VAL A 479 11.43 -19.83 23.01
C VAL A 479 12.43 -20.03 21.87
N LEU A 480 12.58 -21.26 21.38
CA LEU A 480 13.46 -21.58 20.25
C LEU A 480 13.00 -20.90 18.96
N THR A 481 11.70 -20.82 18.71
CA THR A 481 11.13 -20.18 17.51
C THR A 481 11.40 -18.67 17.50
N ILE A 482 11.22 -18.00 18.65
CA ILE A 482 11.53 -16.57 18.79
C ILE A 482 13.04 -16.32 18.71
N TRP A 483 13.86 -17.19 19.30
CA TRP A 483 15.31 -17.11 19.19
C TRP A 483 15.78 -17.26 17.74
N PHE A 484 15.27 -18.26 17.01
CA PHE A 484 15.51 -18.44 15.59
C PHE A 484 15.10 -17.20 14.78
N HIS A 485 13.93 -16.63 15.05
CA HIS A 485 13.50 -15.40 14.39
C HIS A 485 14.46 -14.23 14.64
N ARG A 486 14.96 -14.06 15.88
CA ARG A 486 15.96 -13.02 16.18
C ARG A 486 17.27 -13.25 15.43
N LEU A 487 17.72 -14.50 15.31
CA LEU A 487 18.90 -14.85 14.50
C LEU A 487 18.69 -14.52 13.02
N CYS A 488 17.57 -14.94 12.44
CA CYS A 488 17.23 -14.64 11.05
C CYS A 488 17.10 -13.13 10.80
N LYS A 489 16.48 -12.42 11.74
CA LYS A 489 16.33 -10.96 11.69
C LYS A 489 17.69 -10.27 11.69
N GLY A 490 18.60 -10.64 12.60
CA GLY A 490 19.94 -10.08 12.64
C GLY A 490 20.79 -10.41 11.41
N ARG A 491 20.66 -11.62 10.85
CA ARG A 491 21.51 -12.11 9.76
C ARG A 491 21.03 -11.74 8.37
N TYR A 492 19.72 -11.82 8.10
CA TYR A 492 19.16 -11.76 6.75
C TYR A 492 18.31 -10.51 6.47
N GLU A 493 17.61 -9.94 7.46
CA GLU A 493 16.82 -8.71 7.26
C GLU A 493 17.65 -7.52 6.72
N PRO A 494 18.94 -7.33 7.10
CA PRO A 494 19.76 -6.28 6.52
C PRO A 494 19.85 -6.35 5.00
N ALA A 495 19.76 -7.53 4.37
CA ALA A 495 19.81 -7.65 2.91
C ALA A 495 18.58 -7.04 2.20
N PHE A 496 17.45 -6.94 2.90
CA PHE A 496 16.20 -6.37 2.37
C PHE A 496 16.06 -4.88 2.72
N THR A 497 16.66 -4.43 3.82
CA THR A 497 16.48 -3.08 4.38
C THR A 497 17.64 -2.14 4.07
N LYS A 498 18.86 -2.68 3.96
CA LYS A 498 20.08 -1.92 3.70
C LYS A 498 20.62 -2.28 2.33
N TYR A 499 21.15 -1.29 1.62
CA TYR A 499 21.79 -1.51 0.33
C TYR A 499 23.31 -1.53 0.52
N PRO A 500 24.00 -2.66 0.29
CA PRO A 500 25.44 -2.77 0.48
C PRO A 500 26.22 -1.82 -0.43
N LEU A 501 27.23 -1.14 0.12
CA LEU A 501 28.06 -0.19 -0.62
C LEU A 501 28.94 -0.85 -1.67
N GLU A 502 29.37 -2.10 -1.43
CA GLU A 502 30.14 -2.91 -2.39
C GLU A 502 29.36 -3.12 -3.68
N GLU A 503 28.11 -3.59 -3.57
CA GLU A 503 27.21 -3.80 -4.71
C GLU A 503 26.87 -2.47 -5.42
N ALA A 504 26.72 -1.38 -4.66
CA ALA A 504 26.53 -0.05 -5.22
C ALA A 504 27.70 0.36 -6.11
N MET A 505 28.93 0.16 -5.64
CA MET A 505 30.16 0.51 -6.35
C MET A 505 30.40 -0.38 -7.56
N ILE A 506 30.16 -1.70 -7.45
CA ILE A 506 30.27 -2.64 -8.57
C ILE A 506 29.33 -2.22 -9.70
N LYS A 507 28.06 -1.92 -9.40
CA LYS A 507 27.09 -1.48 -10.40
C LYS A 507 27.44 -0.13 -11.01
N ASP A 508 27.93 0.82 -10.22
CA ASP A 508 28.37 2.12 -10.75
C ASP A 508 29.56 1.96 -11.70
N ARG A 509 30.51 1.06 -11.41
CA ARG A 509 31.64 0.76 -12.31
C ARG A 509 31.19 0.10 -13.61
N LEU A 510 30.29 -0.88 -13.52
CA LEU A 510 29.74 -1.57 -14.70
C LEU A 510 28.92 -0.62 -15.59
N GLU A 511 28.11 0.25 -15.00
CA GLU A 511 27.37 1.28 -15.75
C GLU A 511 28.34 2.23 -16.47
N ARG A 512 29.36 2.74 -15.78
CA ARG A 512 30.36 3.63 -16.39
C ARG A 512 31.15 2.96 -17.51
N ALA A 513 31.43 1.66 -17.39
CA ALA A 513 32.10 0.89 -18.43
C ALA A 513 31.20 0.61 -19.64
N ARG A 514 29.90 0.39 -19.42
CA ARG A 514 28.92 0.09 -20.47
C ARG A 514 28.48 1.34 -21.23
N GLU A 515 28.24 2.44 -20.51
CA GLU A 515 27.69 3.70 -21.03
C GLU A 515 28.48 4.90 -20.46
N PRO A 516 29.69 5.16 -20.98
CA PRO A 516 30.58 6.18 -20.42
C PRO A 516 30.05 7.62 -20.58
N ASN A 517 29.27 7.88 -21.63
CA ASN A 517 28.77 9.21 -21.98
C ASN A 517 27.30 9.42 -21.58
N LEU A 518 26.77 8.64 -20.63
CA LEU A 518 25.39 8.76 -20.19
C LEU A 518 25.17 10.09 -19.45
N ASN A 519 24.31 10.96 -19.98
CA ASN A 519 23.89 12.19 -19.30
C ASN A 519 22.90 11.87 -18.16
N VAL A 520 23.44 11.49 -17.00
CA VAL A 520 22.68 11.17 -15.79
C VAL A 520 21.85 12.36 -15.30
N ARG A 521 22.32 13.60 -15.52
CA ARG A 521 21.63 14.82 -15.06
C ARG A 521 20.30 15.01 -15.79
N GLY A 522 20.32 14.98 -17.11
CA GLY A 522 19.12 15.14 -17.92
C GLY A 522 18.05 14.09 -17.61
N TYR A 523 18.48 12.83 -17.44
CA TYR A 523 17.55 11.74 -17.11
C TYR A 523 16.91 11.88 -15.72
N LEU A 524 17.68 12.27 -14.69
CA LEU A 524 17.19 12.29 -13.31
C LEU A 524 16.45 13.58 -12.95
N GLN A 525 16.72 14.70 -13.63
CA GLN A 525 16.11 16.01 -13.32
C GLN A 525 14.59 15.99 -13.51
N ASN A 526 14.10 15.35 -14.58
CA ASN A 526 12.67 15.33 -14.91
C ASN A 526 11.92 14.12 -14.34
N ALA A 527 12.62 13.19 -13.68
CA ALA A 527 12.04 11.93 -13.22
C ALA A 527 10.94 12.13 -12.16
N TYR A 528 11.20 13.00 -11.16
CA TYR A 528 10.35 13.24 -9.99
C TYR A 528 9.57 14.56 -10.05
N ILE A 529 9.29 15.04 -11.26
CA ILE A 529 8.31 16.11 -11.46
C ILE A 529 6.92 15.52 -11.19
N HIS A 530 6.09 16.26 -10.45
CA HIS A 530 4.72 15.82 -10.17
C HIS A 530 3.97 15.62 -11.51
N PRO A 531 3.24 14.50 -11.72
CA PRO A 531 2.69 14.13 -13.03
C PRO A 531 1.95 15.25 -13.77
N ASN A 532 1.14 16.03 -13.06
CA ASN A 532 0.41 17.18 -13.64
C ASN A 532 1.28 18.29 -14.26
N PHE A 533 2.57 18.35 -13.92
CA PHE A 533 3.47 19.35 -14.49
C PHE A 533 4.18 18.87 -15.76
N LYS A 534 4.10 17.58 -16.10
CA LYS A 534 4.78 16.98 -17.27
C LYS A 534 4.06 17.25 -18.60
N ASP A 535 2.75 17.48 -18.58
CA ASP A 535 1.91 17.61 -19.79
C ASP A 535 2.24 18.84 -20.68
N ASP A 536 3.10 19.77 -20.26
CA ASP A 536 3.48 20.95 -21.06
C ASP A 536 4.81 20.79 -21.81
N ASP A 537 5.62 19.75 -21.51
CA ASP A 537 6.98 19.59 -22.08
C ASP A 537 7.08 18.51 -23.17
N ASP A 538 6.10 17.61 -23.30
CA ASP A 538 6.11 16.53 -24.32
C ASP A 538 5.90 17.04 -25.76
N ASP A 539 5.46 18.29 -25.95
CA ASP A 539 5.43 18.95 -27.27
C ASP A 539 6.83 19.48 -27.68
N ASN A 540 7.84 19.37 -26.81
CA ASN A 540 9.18 19.91 -26.99
C ASN A 540 10.30 18.84 -26.85
N GLU A 541 10.04 17.59 -27.26
CA GLU A 541 11.05 16.50 -27.37
C GLU A 541 12.17 16.78 -28.42
N GLY A 542 12.37 18.03 -28.84
CA GLY A 542 13.36 18.46 -29.82
C GLY A 542 14.43 19.44 -29.31
N GLU A 543 14.34 19.96 -28.09
CA GLU A 543 15.39 20.84 -27.55
C GLU A 543 16.47 20.03 -26.84
N GLU A 544 17.59 19.82 -27.53
CA GLU A 544 18.85 19.44 -26.89
C GLU A 544 19.09 20.36 -25.68
N PRO A 545 19.37 19.83 -24.48
CA PRO A 545 19.65 20.66 -23.33
C PRO A 545 20.93 21.46 -23.63
N ASN A 546 20.73 22.74 -23.92
CA ASN A 546 21.72 23.76 -24.21
C ASN A 546 23.06 23.49 -23.48
N GLU A 547 24.12 23.19 -24.23
CA GLU A 547 25.49 22.84 -23.78
C GLU A 547 26.18 23.92 -22.89
N LYS A 548 25.47 24.96 -22.45
CA LYS A 548 26.01 26.09 -21.69
C LYS A 548 26.12 25.90 -20.17
N TRP A 549 25.80 24.72 -19.63
CA TRP A 549 25.72 24.49 -18.17
C TRP A 549 26.80 23.52 -17.63
N GLU A 550 27.80 23.16 -18.44
CA GLU A 550 29.09 22.70 -17.93
C GLU A 550 29.85 23.89 -17.31
N LYS A 551 29.36 24.40 -16.19
CA LYS A 551 30.15 25.22 -15.28
C LYS A 551 30.06 24.63 -13.89
N GLU A 552 31.22 24.56 -13.28
CA GLU A 552 31.54 24.02 -11.96
C GLU A 552 30.43 24.28 -10.93
N THR A 553 30.25 23.33 -10.01
CA THR A 553 29.50 23.53 -8.77
C THR A 553 30.17 24.65 -7.95
N VAL A 554 29.86 25.90 -8.28
CA VAL A 554 30.29 27.07 -7.51
C VAL A 554 29.49 27.06 -6.21
N LEU A 555 30.19 27.02 -5.08
CA LEU A 555 29.58 27.21 -3.77
C LEU A 555 28.92 28.60 -3.74
N VAL A 556 27.59 28.64 -3.77
CA VAL A 556 26.83 29.88 -3.57
C VAL A 556 27.07 30.32 -2.11
N PRO A 557 27.57 31.55 -1.86
CA PRO A 557 27.75 32.04 -0.49
C PRO A 557 26.40 32.03 0.24
N SER A 558 26.36 31.46 1.45
CA SER A 558 25.13 31.48 2.27
C SER A 558 24.68 32.92 2.50
N LYS A 559 23.38 33.21 2.36
CA LYS A 559 22.81 34.55 2.65
C LYS A 559 22.87 34.91 4.14
N ARG A 560 23.22 33.96 5.00
CA ARG A 560 23.43 34.17 6.43
C ARG A 560 24.54 35.20 6.67
N GLN A 561 24.15 36.38 7.16
CA GLN A 561 25.08 37.21 7.92
C GLN A 561 25.40 36.50 9.23
N SER A 562 26.69 36.29 9.52
CA SER A 562 27.15 35.85 10.83
C SER A 562 26.64 36.86 11.88
N ARG A 563 25.55 36.54 12.58
CA ARG A 563 25.19 37.24 13.81
C ARG A 563 26.25 36.88 14.85
N ARG A 564 27.30 37.70 14.92
CA ARG A 564 28.37 37.60 15.92
C ARG A 564 27.94 38.00 17.32
N ASP A 565 26.73 38.53 17.48
CA ASP A 565 26.22 38.98 18.78
C ASP A 565 25.06 38.11 19.25
N THR A 566 25.34 37.32 20.28
CA THR A 566 24.32 36.65 21.09
C THR A 566 23.81 37.68 22.11
N PRO A 567 22.52 38.05 22.16
CA PRO A 567 22.04 39.03 23.13
C PRO A 567 21.72 38.35 24.48
N VAL A 568 22.59 37.48 25.00
CA VAL A 568 22.52 37.00 26.39
C VAL A 568 23.92 36.55 26.85
N PRO A 569 24.54 37.19 27.86
CA PRO A 569 25.75 36.66 28.49
C PRO A 569 25.41 35.35 29.24
N SER A 570 26.17 34.29 29.01
CA SER A 570 26.12 33.06 29.78
C SER A 570 26.52 33.35 31.24
N LYS A 571 25.57 33.36 32.17
CA LYS A 571 25.81 33.39 33.62
C LYS A 571 26.29 32.02 34.12
N ILE A 572 27.44 31.52 33.66
CA ILE A 572 28.20 30.48 34.36
C ILE A 572 29.70 30.71 34.09
N SER A 573 30.30 31.62 34.86
CA SER A 573 31.73 31.62 35.12
C SER A 573 31.92 31.98 36.59
N GLY A 574 32.25 31.00 37.42
CA GLY A 574 32.43 31.21 38.85
C GLY A 574 32.93 29.97 39.55
N GLY A 575 34.24 29.75 39.50
CA GLY A 575 35.02 29.22 40.61
C GLY A 575 35.08 27.70 40.81
N SER A 576 36.28 27.18 40.55
CA SER A 576 37.09 26.30 41.42
C SER A 576 37.51 24.99 40.76
N SER A 577 38.76 25.00 40.29
CA SER A 577 39.56 23.80 40.06
C SER A 577 40.09 23.29 41.40
N PRO A 578 39.98 22.00 41.73
CA PRO A 578 40.90 21.37 42.67
C PRO A 578 42.09 20.81 41.90
N SER A 579 43.27 21.35 42.21
CA SER A 579 44.56 20.75 41.93
C SER A 579 44.73 19.44 42.74
N LEU A 580 45.14 18.36 42.07
CA LEU A 580 45.78 17.20 42.70
C LEU A 580 47.18 17.58 43.19
N PRO A 581 47.77 16.89 44.19
CA PRO A 581 47.39 15.59 44.77
C PRO A 581 46.54 15.67 46.04
#